data_AF-A0A938SCD6-F1
#
_entry.id   AF-A0A938SCD6-F1
#
_cell.length_a   1.000
_cell.length_b   1.000
_cell.length_c   1.000
_cell.angle_alpha   90.00
_cell.angle_beta   90.00
_cell.angle_gamma   90.00
#
_symmetry.space_group_name_H-M   'P 1'
#
loop_
_entity.id
_entity.type
_entity.pdbx_description
1 polymer ?
#
loop_
_entity_poly.entity_id
_entity_poly.type
_entity_poly.pdbx_seq_one_letter_code
_entity_poly.pdbx_strand_id
1 'polypeptide(L)'
;MSTPTAQLTFARGTLLLQGVHPKAFRHAFPSQEPWVWDGRVGAWRCDAIHYGAVREAIKKGIVGVKDNVPEWQRVEWPRANLPELRPDQRDAMNAWMSGRKGVIVMPTGTGKTEVALAILRQTAVSALVVSPVRDLMYQWHRRILNGLGCDSGVIGDSIFNLRPVSVTTYDSACIHVESLGSQFGLIIFDECHHLPGPIRRDAARMCAAPMRLGLTATPERSDGKHVDMSWLIGPTVYEMPLSAARGKTLADYEVVRIPVHLSAEEQARYDRLSATVRRYMYERRKRDPEFSWED
;
A
#
# COMPACT_ATOMS: atom_id res chain seq x y z
N MET A 1 -41.74 -4.38 14.25
CA MET A 1 -40.61 -3.96 13.39
C MET A 1 -39.39 -4.72 13.86
N SER A 2 -38.86 -5.61 13.01
CA SER A 2 -37.69 -6.43 13.31
C SER A 2 -36.51 -5.52 13.65
N THR A 3 -35.88 -5.71 14.81
CA THR A 3 -34.67 -4.97 15.19
C THR A 3 -33.63 -5.16 14.07
N PRO A 4 -33.09 -4.09 13.45
CA PRO A 4 -32.12 -4.25 12.38
C PRO A 4 -30.91 -5.01 12.93
N THR A 5 -30.63 -6.19 12.40
CA THR A 5 -29.47 -6.99 12.78
C THR A 5 -28.22 -6.18 12.49
N ALA A 6 -27.36 -6.03 13.50
CA ALA A 6 -26.13 -5.28 13.37
C ALA A 6 -25.24 -5.90 12.29
N GLN A 7 -24.69 -5.08 11.40
CA GLN A 7 -23.99 -5.54 10.19
C GLN A 7 -22.78 -4.65 9.88
N LEU A 8 -21.69 -5.30 9.48
CA LEU A 8 -20.51 -4.65 8.90
C LEU A 8 -20.48 -4.94 7.40
N THR A 9 -20.39 -3.93 6.55
CA THR A 9 -20.31 -4.08 5.09
C THR A 9 -19.19 -3.24 4.50
N PHE A 10 -18.69 -3.64 3.33
CA PHE A 10 -17.78 -2.82 2.53
C PHE A 10 -18.59 -2.03 1.50
N ALA A 11 -18.33 -0.73 1.40
CA ALA A 11 -18.99 0.16 0.44
C ALA A 11 -18.01 1.22 -0.08
N ARG A 12 -17.64 1.11 -1.37
CA ARG A 12 -16.84 2.12 -2.09
C ARG A 12 -15.58 2.55 -1.34
N GLY A 13 -14.74 1.58 -0.95
CA GLY A 13 -13.50 1.86 -0.21
C GLY A 13 -13.66 2.19 1.28
N THR A 14 -14.87 2.09 1.82
CA THR A 14 -15.16 2.34 3.24
C THR A 14 -15.87 1.14 3.88
N LEU A 15 -15.86 1.08 5.20
CA LEU A 15 -16.65 0.16 6.01
C LEU A 15 -17.87 0.87 6.53
N LEU A 16 -19.02 0.20 6.51
CA LEU A 16 -20.26 0.66 7.11
C LEU A 16 -20.66 -0.26 8.24
N LEU A 17 -20.87 0.31 9.43
CA LEU A 17 -21.39 -0.39 10.60
C LEU A 17 -22.80 0.13 10.89
N GLN A 18 -23.79 -0.75 10.70
CA GLN A 18 -25.22 -0.47 10.83
C GLN A 18 -25.85 -1.31 11.94
N GLY A 19 -26.97 -0.85 12.49
CA GLY A 19 -27.76 -1.62 13.46
C GLY A 19 -27.11 -1.84 14.84
N VAL A 20 -25.98 -1.18 15.12
CA VAL A 20 -25.30 -1.26 16.42
C VAL A 20 -25.90 -0.27 17.41
N HIS A 21 -26.25 -0.76 18.60
CA HIS A 21 -26.74 0.10 19.68
C HIS A 21 -25.64 1.08 20.15
N PRO A 22 -25.94 2.38 20.36
CA PRO A 22 -24.92 3.40 20.67
C PRO A 22 -24.03 3.09 21.88
N LYS A 23 -24.57 2.44 22.92
CA LYS A 23 -23.78 2.01 24.09
C LYS A 23 -22.74 0.94 23.72
N ALA A 24 -23.12 -0.05 22.89
CA ALA A 24 -22.21 -1.10 22.45
C ALA A 24 -21.14 -0.54 21.51
N PHE A 25 -21.52 0.40 20.63
CA PHE A 25 -20.58 1.12 19.78
C PHE A 25 -19.52 1.85 20.60
N ARG A 26 -19.91 2.68 21.58
CA ARG A 26 -18.96 3.42 22.44
C ARG A 26 -18.09 2.52 23.30
N HIS A 27 -18.59 1.35 23.69
CA HIS A 27 -17.80 0.37 24.43
C HIS A 27 -16.71 -0.26 23.54
N ALA A 28 -17.05 -0.65 22.32
CA ALA A 28 -16.11 -1.25 21.38
C ALA A 28 -15.15 -0.23 20.74
N PHE A 29 -15.58 1.02 20.60
CA PHE A 29 -14.82 2.12 20.00
C PHE A 29 -14.84 3.36 20.91
N PRO A 30 -14.07 3.37 22.01
CA PRO A 30 -14.10 4.46 23.00
C PRO A 30 -13.66 5.82 22.44
N SER A 31 -12.63 5.83 21.59
CA SER A 31 -12.14 7.05 20.92
C SER A 31 -13.09 7.55 19.83
N GLN A 32 -14.02 6.71 19.36
CA GLN A 32 -14.89 6.91 18.20
C GLN A 32 -14.15 7.12 16.87
N GLU A 33 -12.96 7.71 16.85
CA GLU A 33 -12.08 7.70 15.68
C GLU A 33 -11.71 6.27 15.29
N PRO A 34 -11.72 5.91 13.99
CA PRO A 34 -11.87 6.78 12.80
C PRO A 34 -13.32 6.87 12.26
N TRP A 35 -14.33 6.62 13.09
CA TRP A 35 -15.72 6.55 12.63
C TRP A 35 -16.39 7.92 12.51
N VAL A 36 -17.15 8.08 11.43
CA VAL A 36 -18.01 9.24 11.17
C VAL A 36 -19.43 8.75 10.92
N TRP A 37 -20.42 9.39 11.53
CA TRP A 37 -21.82 9.06 11.26
C TRP A 37 -22.26 9.58 9.88
N ASP A 38 -22.74 8.69 9.01
CA ASP A 38 -23.30 9.03 7.69
C ASP A 38 -24.83 8.95 7.72
N GLY A 39 -25.47 10.10 7.93
CA GLY A 39 -26.93 10.22 8.04
C GLY A 39 -27.68 9.83 6.76
N ARG A 40 -27.04 9.83 5.59
CA ARG A 40 -27.67 9.45 4.31
C ARG A 40 -27.97 7.96 4.23
N VAL A 41 -27.18 7.15 4.92
CA VAL A 41 -27.28 5.68 4.93
C VAL A 41 -27.55 5.11 6.32
N GLY A 42 -27.65 5.96 7.34
CA GLY A 42 -27.91 5.55 8.73
C GLY A 42 -26.84 4.62 9.30
N ALA A 43 -25.57 4.89 9.02
CA ALA A 43 -24.45 4.02 9.38
C ALA A 43 -23.26 4.80 9.95
N TRP A 44 -22.47 4.16 10.80
CA TRP A 44 -21.10 4.61 11.07
C TRP A 44 -20.21 4.21 9.90
N ARG A 45 -19.38 5.13 9.42
CA ARG A 45 -18.48 4.93 8.29
C ARG A 45 -17.03 5.19 8.70
N CYS A 46 -16.10 4.35 8.26
CA CYS A 46 -14.67 4.62 8.31
C CYS A 46 -13.95 4.03 7.10
N ASP A 47 -12.68 4.35 6.89
CA ASP A 47 -11.91 3.83 5.78
C ASP A 47 -11.67 2.31 5.87
N ALA A 48 -11.63 1.64 4.72
CA ALA A 48 -11.46 0.19 4.67
C ALA A 48 -10.15 -0.32 5.27
N ILE A 49 -9.09 0.49 5.28
CA ILE A 49 -7.81 0.19 5.94
C ILE A 49 -7.96 -0.26 7.39
N HIS A 50 -9.01 0.17 8.08
CA HIS A 50 -9.26 -0.18 9.47
C HIS A 50 -9.90 -1.57 9.66
N TYR A 51 -10.23 -2.30 8.59
CA TYR A 51 -11.00 -3.54 8.66
C TYR A 51 -10.44 -4.57 9.65
N GLY A 52 -9.13 -4.82 9.63
CA GLY A 52 -8.49 -5.75 10.56
C GLY A 52 -8.72 -5.38 12.04
N ALA A 53 -8.56 -4.10 12.38
CA ALA A 53 -8.78 -3.60 13.74
C ALA A 53 -10.27 -3.58 14.11
N VAL A 54 -11.14 -3.16 13.18
CA VAL A 54 -12.60 -3.11 13.35
C VAL A 54 -13.16 -4.51 13.61
N ARG A 55 -12.73 -5.51 12.84
CA ARG A 55 -13.16 -6.90 12.99
C ARG A 55 -12.81 -7.44 14.37
N GLU A 56 -11.60 -7.17 14.86
CA GLU A 56 -11.17 -7.58 16.20
C GLU A 56 -11.90 -6.82 17.31
N ALA A 57 -12.16 -5.53 17.16
CA ALA A 57 -12.92 -4.74 18.11
C ALA A 57 -14.39 -5.21 18.21
N ILE A 58 -15.03 -5.49 17.07
CA ILE A 58 -16.40 -6.03 17.03
C ILE A 58 -16.47 -7.37 17.74
N LYS A 59 -15.56 -8.32 17.43
CA LYS A 59 -15.53 -9.64 18.09
C LYS A 59 -15.42 -9.54 19.61
N LYS A 60 -14.69 -8.55 20.13
CA LYS A 60 -14.48 -8.36 21.56
C LYS A 60 -15.60 -7.58 22.24
N GLY A 61 -16.21 -6.61 21.56
CA GLY A 61 -17.06 -5.60 22.18
C GLY A 61 -18.52 -5.60 21.74
N ILE A 62 -18.90 -6.29 20.67
CA ILE A 62 -20.27 -6.24 20.11
C ILE A 62 -20.73 -7.64 19.68
N VAL A 63 -21.70 -8.19 20.40
CA VAL A 63 -22.29 -9.49 20.10
C VAL A 63 -23.32 -9.36 18.96
N GLY A 64 -23.31 -10.32 18.03
CA GLY A 64 -24.35 -10.45 17.01
C GLY A 64 -24.19 -9.53 15.79
N VAL A 65 -23.02 -8.92 15.60
CA VAL A 65 -22.70 -8.24 14.34
C VAL A 65 -22.41 -9.27 13.26
N LYS A 66 -23.15 -9.23 12.16
CA LYS A 66 -22.86 -10.04 10.98
C LYS A 66 -21.84 -9.31 10.10
N ASP A 67 -20.67 -9.92 9.92
CA ASP A 67 -19.64 -9.43 9.01
C ASP A 67 -19.98 -9.85 7.58
N ASN A 68 -20.38 -8.90 6.76
CA ASN A 68 -20.70 -9.07 5.34
C ASN A 68 -19.60 -8.44 4.44
N VAL A 69 -18.44 -8.08 5.00
CA VAL A 69 -17.29 -7.75 4.16
C VAL A 69 -16.85 -9.03 3.46
N PRO A 70 -16.66 -9.02 2.11
CA PRO A 70 -16.26 -10.21 1.37
C PRO A 70 -15.09 -10.96 2.02
N GLU A 71 -15.24 -12.26 2.21
CA GLU A 71 -14.15 -13.11 2.66
C GLU A 71 -13.13 -13.27 1.53
N TRP A 72 -11.85 -13.06 1.85
CA TRP A 72 -10.77 -13.35 0.91
C TRP A 72 -10.65 -14.86 0.70
N GLN A 73 -10.25 -15.24 -0.51
CA GLN A 73 -10.18 -16.63 -0.93
C GLN A 73 -8.85 -17.25 -0.53
N ARG A 74 -8.85 -18.54 -0.18
CA ARG A 74 -7.60 -19.31 -0.13
C ARG A 74 -7.13 -19.57 -1.55
N VAL A 75 -5.84 -19.37 -1.80
CA VAL A 75 -5.22 -19.62 -3.11
C VAL A 75 -4.38 -20.88 -3.03
N GLU A 76 -4.62 -21.79 -3.95
CA GLU A 76 -3.76 -22.95 -4.17
C GLU A 76 -2.71 -22.61 -5.23
N TRP A 77 -1.50 -23.09 -5.04
CA TRP A 77 -0.38 -22.83 -5.93
C TRP A 77 -0.11 -24.10 -6.76
N PRO A 78 -0.47 -24.12 -8.06
CA PRO A 78 -0.28 -25.31 -8.90
C PRO A 78 1.18 -25.72 -9.04
N ARG A 79 2.10 -24.77 -8.87
CA ARG A 79 3.54 -25.00 -8.84
C ARG A 79 4.17 -24.28 -7.67
N ALA A 80 5.38 -24.73 -7.34
CA ALA A 80 6.17 -24.26 -6.22
C ALA A 80 7.64 -24.10 -6.63
N ASN A 81 7.87 -23.69 -7.88
CA ASN A 81 9.19 -23.57 -8.48
C ASN A 81 9.81 -22.19 -8.17
N LEU A 82 9.94 -21.89 -6.88
CA LEU A 82 10.67 -20.74 -6.40
C LEU A 82 12.10 -21.15 -6.04
N PRO A 83 13.10 -20.32 -6.32
CA PRO A 83 14.45 -20.57 -5.84
C PRO A 83 14.48 -20.60 -4.30
N GLU A 84 15.42 -21.33 -3.73
CA GLU A 84 15.60 -21.30 -2.29
C GLU A 84 15.99 -19.88 -1.85
N LEU A 85 15.29 -19.35 -0.85
CA LEU A 85 15.61 -18.06 -0.28
C LEU A 85 16.98 -18.11 0.40
N ARG A 86 17.83 -17.14 0.04
CA ARG A 86 19.07 -16.87 0.76
C ARG A 86 18.79 -16.48 2.21
N PRO A 87 19.78 -16.57 3.12
CA PRO A 87 19.58 -16.22 4.54
C PRO A 87 18.98 -14.83 4.74
N ASP A 88 19.49 -13.82 4.04
CA ASP A 88 19.00 -12.45 4.08
C ASP A 88 17.54 -12.31 3.63
N GLN A 89 17.15 -13.03 2.58
CA GLN A 89 15.78 -13.05 2.07
C GLN A 89 14.83 -13.78 3.04
N ARG A 90 15.31 -14.84 3.69
CA ARG A 90 14.56 -15.60 4.69
C ARG A 90 14.32 -14.77 5.95
N ASP A 91 15.33 -14.02 6.39
CA ASP A 91 15.22 -13.09 7.51
C ASP A 91 14.19 -11.99 7.21
N ALA A 92 14.24 -11.41 6.01
CA ALA A 92 13.26 -10.42 5.56
C ALA A 92 11.82 -10.97 5.56
N MET A 93 11.64 -12.19 5.02
CA MET A 93 10.35 -12.89 5.02
C MET A 93 9.86 -13.14 6.44
N ASN A 94 10.70 -13.69 7.32
CA ASN A 94 10.35 -14.03 8.69
C ASN A 94 9.99 -12.78 9.51
N ALA A 95 10.76 -11.70 9.36
CA ALA A 95 10.49 -10.42 9.99
C ALA A 95 9.09 -9.90 9.61
N TRP A 96 8.75 -9.93 8.32
CA TRP A 96 7.41 -9.54 7.88
C TRP A 96 6.32 -10.51 8.35
N MET A 97 6.56 -11.82 8.30
CA MET A 97 5.57 -12.84 8.71
C MET A 97 5.16 -12.74 10.18
N SER A 98 6.00 -12.16 11.05
CA SER A 98 5.70 -11.96 12.48
C SER A 98 4.50 -11.03 12.73
N GLY A 99 4.38 -9.96 11.93
CA GLY A 99 3.30 -8.98 12.03
C GLY A 99 2.33 -8.97 10.84
N ARG A 100 2.75 -9.55 9.70
CA ARG A 100 2.07 -9.57 8.38
C ARG A 100 1.69 -8.19 7.85
N LYS A 101 2.32 -7.16 8.38
CA LYS A 101 2.07 -5.75 8.09
C LYS A 101 3.37 -4.99 8.24
N GLY A 102 3.94 -4.47 7.15
CA GLY A 102 5.20 -3.74 7.20
C GLY A 102 5.91 -3.55 5.87
N VAL A 103 6.99 -2.80 5.90
CA VAL A 103 7.85 -2.49 4.76
C VAL A 103 9.18 -3.26 4.87
N ILE A 104 9.58 -3.89 3.77
CA ILE A 104 10.88 -4.52 3.59
C ILE A 104 11.74 -3.60 2.71
N VAL A 105 12.84 -3.12 3.27
CA VAL A 105 13.81 -2.27 2.58
C VAL A 105 14.99 -3.13 2.15
N MET A 106 15.17 -3.30 0.85
CA MET A 106 16.30 -4.02 0.30
C MET A 106 16.79 -3.34 -1.00
N PRO A 107 18.11 -3.27 -1.24
CA PRO A 107 18.66 -2.71 -2.48
C PRO A 107 18.10 -3.34 -3.75
N THR A 108 18.27 -2.70 -4.89
CA THR A 108 17.99 -3.33 -6.19
C THR A 108 18.91 -4.53 -6.40
N GLY A 109 18.42 -5.57 -7.08
CA GLY A 109 19.21 -6.78 -7.35
C GLY A 109 19.31 -7.79 -6.19
N THR A 110 18.90 -7.46 -4.97
CA THR A 110 18.97 -8.39 -3.82
C THR A 110 17.75 -9.32 -3.69
N GLY A 111 16.82 -9.26 -4.64
CA GLY A 111 15.72 -10.23 -4.74
C GLY A 111 14.49 -9.92 -3.89
N LYS A 112 14.10 -8.65 -3.78
CA LYS A 112 12.80 -8.22 -3.20
C LYS A 112 11.61 -9.03 -3.71
N THR A 113 11.58 -9.27 -5.03
CA THR A 113 10.53 -10.06 -5.67
C THR A 113 10.51 -11.51 -5.20
N GLU A 114 11.66 -12.14 -4.91
CA GLU A 114 11.70 -13.51 -4.40
C GLU A 114 11.09 -13.61 -3.00
N VAL A 115 11.43 -12.66 -2.13
CA VAL A 115 10.86 -12.55 -0.77
C VAL A 115 9.34 -12.43 -0.86
N ALA A 116 8.84 -11.56 -1.72
CA ALA A 116 7.41 -11.34 -1.88
C ALA A 116 6.67 -12.53 -2.51
N LEU A 117 7.27 -13.25 -3.47
CA LEU A 117 6.69 -14.49 -4.00
C LEU A 117 6.63 -15.59 -2.94
N ALA A 118 7.64 -15.68 -2.06
CA ALA A 118 7.62 -16.60 -0.93
C ALA A 118 6.54 -16.23 0.09
N ILE A 119 6.34 -14.93 0.36
CA ILE A 119 5.24 -14.42 1.19
C ILE A 119 3.87 -14.77 0.57
N LEU A 120 3.69 -14.57 -0.73
CA LEU A 120 2.47 -14.97 -1.45
C LEU A 120 2.22 -16.47 -1.25
N ARG A 121 3.24 -17.30 -1.48
CA ARG A 121 3.16 -18.74 -1.31
C ARG A 121 2.75 -19.14 0.11
N GLN A 122 3.39 -18.54 1.12
CA GLN A 122 3.20 -18.92 2.52
C GLN A 122 1.86 -18.43 3.09
N THR A 123 1.40 -17.25 2.67
CA THR A 123 0.09 -16.71 3.09
C THR A 123 -1.06 -17.41 2.39
N ALA A 124 -0.91 -17.77 1.12
CA ALA A 124 -1.88 -18.55 0.34
C ALA A 124 -3.31 -17.98 0.39
N VAL A 125 -3.43 -16.65 0.32
CA VAL A 125 -4.71 -15.92 0.24
C VAL A 125 -4.79 -15.10 -1.04
N SER A 126 -5.99 -14.65 -1.41
CA SER A 126 -6.16 -13.70 -2.50
C SER A 126 -5.32 -12.44 -2.25
N ALA A 127 -4.62 -12.00 -3.29
CA ALA A 127 -3.61 -10.96 -3.20
C ALA A 127 -3.66 -9.99 -4.38
N LEU A 128 -3.41 -8.71 -4.09
CA LEU A 128 -3.24 -7.66 -5.09
C LEU A 128 -1.80 -7.15 -5.05
N VAL A 129 -1.11 -7.21 -6.19
CA VAL A 129 0.22 -6.61 -6.36
C VAL A 129 0.09 -5.30 -7.12
N VAL A 130 0.60 -4.21 -6.54
CA VAL A 130 0.53 -2.86 -7.08
C VAL A 130 1.95 -2.40 -7.45
N SER A 131 2.17 -2.10 -8.72
CA SER A 131 3.48 -1.69 -9.27
C SER A 131 3.45 -0.27 -9.85
N PRO A 132 4.57 0.47 -9.93
CA PRO A 132 4.57 1.85 -10.40
C PRO A 132 4.35 1.98 -11.91
N VAL A 133 4.82 1.03 -12.71
CA VAL A 133 4.75 1.09 -14.17
C VAL A 133 4.26 -0.23 -14.76
N ARG A 134 3.71 -0.15 -15.97
CA ARG A 134 3.14 -1.27 -16.71
C ARG A 134 4.11 -2.44 -16.89
N ASP A 135 5.37 -2.15 -17.19
CA ASP A 135 6.37 -3.20 -17.43
C ASP A 135 6.66 -4.03 -16.18
N LEU A 136 6.69 -3.38 -15.01
CA LEU A 136 6.82 -4.07 -13.72
C LEU A 136 5.58 -4.88 -13.38
N MET A 137 4.37 -4.36 -13.65
CA MET A 137 3.14 -5.12 -13.49
C MET A 137 3.15 -6.42 -14.31
N TYR A 138 3.53 -6.37 -15.59
CA TYR A 138 3.66 -7.57 -16.42
C TYR A 138 4.83 -8.46 -16.00
N GLN A 139 5.92 -7.89 -15.48
CA GLN A 139 6.99 -8.67 -14.86
C GLN A 139 6.45 -9.48 -13.66
N TRP A 140 5.67 -8.86 -12.77
CA TRP A 140 5.02 -9.56 -11.67
C TRP A 140 4.11 -10.68 -12.14
N HIS A 141 3.27 -10.43 -13.13
CA HIS A 141 2.41 -11.46 -13.73
C HIS A 141 3.22 -12.68 -14.21
N ARG A 142 4.27 -12.46 -15.02
CA ARG A 142 5.15 -13.54 -15.50
C ARG A 142 5.84 -14.28 -14.37
N ARG A 143 6.27 -13.56 -13.33
CA ARG A 143 7.00 -14.13 -12.19
C ARG A 143 6.09 -14.99 -11.31
N ILE A 144 4.84 -14.56 -11.09
CA ILE A 144 3.81 -15.35 -10.40
C ILE A 144 3.48 -16.61 -11.21
N LEU A 145 3.28 -16.48 -12.53
CA LEU A 145 2.99 -17.61 -13.40
C LEU A 145 4.13 -18.65 -13.40
N ASN A 146 5.37 -18.19 -13.57
CA ASN A 146 6.52 -19.09 -13.64
C ASN A 146 6.86 -19.73 -12.28
N GLY A 147 6.81 -18.95 -11.19
CA GLY A 147 7.21 -19.40 -9.86
C GLY A 147 6.13 -20.21 -9.14
N LEU A 148 4.88 -19.79 -9.27
CA LEU A 148 3.74 -20.35 -8.53
C LEU A 148 2.74 -21.10 -9.40
N GLY A 149 2.91 -21.09 -10.74
CA GLY A 149 2.00 -21.76 -11.66
C GLY A 149 0.61 -21.11 -11.73
N CYS A 150 0.45 -19.91 -11.17
CA CYS A 150 -0.81 -19.19 -11.09
C CYS A 150 -0.86 -18.11 -12.17
N ASP A 151 -1.85 -18.18 -13.04
CA ASP A 151 -2.12 -17.15 -14.04
C ASP A 151 -2.87 -15.99 -13.36
N SER A 152 -2.13 -14.96 -12.92
CA SER A 152 -2.69 -13.83 -12.18
C SER A 152 -3.54 -12.92 -13.07
N GLY A 153 -4.57 -12.33 -12.49
CA GLY A 153 -5.37 -11.30 -13.14
C GLY A 153 -4.54 -10.05 -13.45
N VAL A 154 -4.91 -9.32 -14.51
CA VAL A 154 -4.29 -8.05 -14.88
C VAL A 154 -5.37 -6.98 -14.86
N ILE A 155 -5.11 -5.89 -14.12
CA ILE A 155 -6.02 -4.76 -13.96
C ILE A 155 -5.27 -3.49 -14.32
N GLY A 156 -5.56 -2.94 -15.48
CA GLY A 156 -4.82 -1.84 -16.10
C GLY A 156 -4.54 -2.10 -17.57
N ASP A 157 -3.97 -1.11 -18.26
CA ASP A 157 -3.67 -1.21 -19.72
C ASP A 157 -4.92 -1.54 -20.57
N SER A 158 -6.07 -0.98 -20.19
CA SER A 158 -7.39 -1.29 -20.77
C SER A 158 -7.90 -2.72 -20.56
N ILE A 159 -7.21 -3.52 -19.74
CA ILE A 159 -7.60 -4.88 -19.36
C ILE A 159 -8.17 -4.84 -17.95
N PHE A 160 -9.33 -5.47 -17.77
CA PHE A 160 -9.92 -5.70 -16.46
C PHE A 160 -10.22 -7.18 -16.31
N ASN A 161 -9.23 -7.95 -15.88
CA ASN A 161 -9.34 -9.38 -15.61
C ASN A 161 -9.00 -9.62 -14.14
N LEU A 162 -10.02 -9.62 -13.29
CA LEU A 162 -9.88 -9.84 -11.87
C LEU A 162 -9.80 -11.33 -11.54
N ARG A 163 -8.79 -11.70 -10.76
CA ARG A 163 -8.58 -13.06 -10.25
C ARG A 163 -8.16 -13.02 -8.78
N PRO A 164 -8.21 -14.16 -8.05
CA PRO A 164 -7.81 -14.20 -6.64
C PRO A 164 -6.41 -13.64 -6.41
N VAL A 165 -5.48 -13.88 -7.33
CA VAL A 165 -4.21 -13.16 -7.39
C VAL A 165 -4.27 -12.24 -8.59
N SER A 166 -4.10 -10.94 -8.39
CA SER A 166 -4.13 -9.93 -9.45
C SER A 166 -2.95 -8.97 -9.34
N VAL A 167 -2.52 -8.45 -10.48
CA VAL A 167 -1.50 -7.40 -10.60
C VAL A 167 -2.13 -6.14 -11.20
N THR A 168 -1.68 -4.97 -10.75
CA THR A 168 -2.17 -3.67 -11.20
C THR A 168 -1.06 -2.63 -11.14
N THR A 169 -1.24 -1.50 -11.83
CA THR A 169 -0.46 -0.29 -11.56
C THR A 169 -1.08 0.52 -10.41
N TYR A 170 -0.34 1.46 -9.80
CA TYR A 170 -0.91 2.40 -8.82
C TYR A 170 -2.06 3.21 -9.41
N ASP A 171 -1.89 3.71 -10.63
CA ASP A 171 -2.90 4.58 -11.26
C ASP A 171 -4.19 3.79 -11.54
N SER A 172 -4.09 2.55 -12.03
CA SER A 172 -5.25 1.67 -12.20
C SER A 172 -5.84 1.20 -10.87
N ALA A 173 -5.02 0.98 -9.84
CA ALA A 173 -5.50 0.62 -8.51
C ALA A 173 -6.41 1.72 -7.95
N CYS A 174 -6.02 2.99 -8.03
CA CYS A 174 -6.83 4.12 -7.56
C CYS A 174 -8.19 4.21 -8.24
N ILE A 175 -8.28 3.84 -9.53
CA ILE A 175 -9.54 3.86 -10.28
C ILE A 175 -10.49 2.74 -9.81
N HIS A 176 -9.94 1.57 -9.46
CA HIS A 176 -10.74 0.36 -9.21
C HIS A 176 -10.82 -0.07 -7.73
N VAL A 177 -10.03 0.50 -6.83
CA VAL A 177 -9.97 0.06 -5.43
C VAL A 177 -11.30 0.28 -4.69
N GLU A 178 -12.12 1.26 -5.09
CA GLU A 178 -13.45 1.46 -4.52
C GLU A 178 -14.33 0.19 -4.61
N SER A 179 -14.22 -0.57 -5.70
CA SER A 179 -15.01 -1.79 -5.92
C SER A 179 -14.26 -3.06 -5.52
N LEU A 180 -12.93 -3.06 -5.62
CA LEU A 180 -12.10 -4.25 -5.42
C LEU A 180 -11.47 -4.35 -4.03
N GLY A 181 -11.50 -3.27 -3.25
CA GLY A 181 -10.71 -3.13 -2.02
C GLY A 181 -10.97 -4.21 -0.97
N SER A 182 -12.12 -4.89 -1.00
CA SER A 182 -12.46 -5.97 -0.08
C SER A 182 -12.12 -7.38 -0.54
N GLN A 183 -11.63 -7.57 -1.78
CA GLN A 183 -11.46 -8.91 -2.35
C GLN A 183 -10.15 -9.62 -1.95
N PHE A 184 -9.23 -8.90 -1.33
CA PHE A 184 -7.86 -9.37 -1.10
C PHE A 184 -7.57 -9.48 0.40
N GLY A 185 -6.94 -10.60 0.78
CA GLY A 185 -6.39 -10.78 2.13
C GLY A 185 -5.00 -10.17 2.29
N LEU A 186 -4.27 -10.01 1.19
CA LEU A 186 -2.92 -9.42 1.11
C LEU A 186 -2.85 -8.35 0.02
N ILE A 187 -2.24 -7.20 0.32
CA ILE A 187 -1.84 -6.21 -0.68
C ILE A 187 -0.33 -5.98 -0.63
N ILE A 188 0.29 -5.99 -1.80
CA ILE A 188 1.74 -5.81 -1.98
C ILE A 188 1.97 -4.54 -2.80
N PHE A 189 2.72 -3.61 -2.23
CA PHE A 189 3.13 -2.37 -2.89
C PHE A 189 4.59 -2.48 -3.31
N ASP A 190 4.82 -2.66 -4.60
CA ASP A 190 6.16 -2.59 -5.19
C ASP A 190 6.56 -1.13 -5.39
N GLU A 191 7.83 -0.84 -5.17
CA GLU A 191 8.36 0.53 -5.06
C GLU A 191 7.45 1.44 -4.22
N CYS A 192 7.16 1.02 -2.98
CA CYS A 192 6.15 1.63 -2.12
C CYS A 192 6.44 3.09 -1.74
N HIS A 193 7.65 3.59 -2.03
CA HIS A 193 7.97 5.01 -1.93
C HIS A 193 7.11 5.90 -2.86
N HIS A 194 6.42 5.33 -3.86
CA HIS A 194 5.44 6.03 -4.69
C HIS A 194 4.04 6.17 -4.06
N LEU A 195 3.75 5.43 -2.99
CA LEU A 195 2.41 5.36 -2.37
C LEU A 195 1.95 6.68 -1.69
N PRO A 196 2.80 7.46 -0.99
CA PRO A 196 2.36 8.68 -0.28
C PRO A 196 1.88 9.84 -1.17
N GLY A 197 1.77 9.64 -2.48
CA GLY A 197 1.17 10.63 -3.37
C GLY A 197 -0.33 10.84 -3.04
N PRO A 198 -0.87 12.06 -3.24
CA PRO A 198 -2.20 12.44 -2.77
C PRO A 198 -3.35 11.55 -3.27
N ILE A 199 -3.25 11.02 -4.50
CA ILE A 199 -4.22 10.09 -5.09
C ILE A 199 -3.84 8.63 -4.82
N ARG A 200 -2.54 8.30 -4.84
CA ARG A 200 -2.04 6.92 -4.74
C ARG A 200 -2.29 6.29 -3.37
N ARG A 201 -2.35 7.10 -2.32
CA ARG A 201 -2.71 6.63 -0.96
C ARG A 201 -4.09 5.99 -0.88
N ASP A 202 -5.02 6.36 -1.75
CA ASP A 202 -6.37 5.78 -1.74
C ASP A 202 -6.35 4.29 -2.07
N ALA A 203 -5.39 3.81 -2.89
CA ALA A 203 -5.22 2.38 -3.14
C ALA A 203 -4.96 1.58 -1.84
N ALA A 204 -4.26 2.18 -0.86
CA ALA A 204 -4.03 1.56 0.43
C ALA A 204 -5.15 1.84 1.44
N ARG A 205 -5.68 3.06 1.46
CA ARG A 205 -6.72 3.50 2.40
C ARG A 205 -8.07 2.81 2.15
N MET A 206 -8.42 2.61 0.88
CA MET A 206 -9.68 2.00 0.43
C MET A 206 -9.63 0.47 0.34
N CYS A 207 -8.46 -0.15 0.59
CA CYS A 207 -8.33 -1.60 0.63
C CYS A 207 -8.55 -2.12 2.05
N ALA A 208 -9.37 -3.16 2.21
CA ALA A 208 -9.66 -3.83 3.47
C ALA A 208 -8.62 -4.90 3.85
N ALA A 209 -7.64 -5.17 2.99
CA ALA A 209 -6.63 -6.20 3.22
C ALA A 209 -5.90 -5.97 4.56
N PRO A 210 -5.99 -6.92 5.52
CA PRO A 210 -5.30 -6.80 6.80
C PRO A 210 -3.80 -7.04 6.66
N MET A 211 -3.37 -7.88 5.71
CA MET A 211 -1.96 -8.13 5.46
C MET A 211 -1.44 -7.16 4.40
N ARG A 212 -0.32 -6.49 4.71
CA ARG A 212 0.22 -5.41 3.88
C ARG A 212 1.72 -5.50 3.79
N LEU A 213 2.25 -5.54 2.58
CA LEU A 213 3.67 -5.60 2.30
C LEU A 213 4.08 -4.39 1.46
N GLY A 214 5.04 -3.60 1.93
CA GLY A 214 5.74 -2.61 1.13
C GLY A 214 7.11 -3.12 0.74
N LEU A 215 7.52 -2.91 -0.51
CA LEU A 215 8.85 -3.22 -1.02
C LEU A 215 9.48 -1.94 -1.55
N THR A 216 10.68 -1.61 -1.11
CA THR A 216 11.42 -0.45 -1.63
C THR A 216 12.93 -0.65 -1.48
N ALA A 217 13.70 -0.01 -2.37
CA ALA A 217 15.14 0.16 -2.17
C ALA A 217 15.49 1.42 -1.38
N THR A 218 14.59 2.40 -1.36
CA THR A 218 14.82 3.74 -0.84
C THR A 218 13.60 4.16 -0.02
N PRO A 219 13.60 3.96 1.30
CA PRO A 219 12.46 4.32 2.16
C PRO A 219 12.39 5.83 2.43
N GLU A 220 13.54 6.52 2.46
CA GLU A 220 13.60 7.95 2.74
C GLU A 220 13.26 8.79 1.50
N ARG A 221 12.28 9.67 1.65
CA ARG A 221 11.99 10.76 0.70
C ARG A 221 12.45 12.08 1.29
N SER A 222 13.00 12.95 0.45
CA SER A 222 13.42 14.31 0.79
C SER A 222 12.27 15.25 1.22
N ASP A 223 11.00 14.82 1.06
CA ASP A 223 9.80 15.63 1.34
C ASP A 223 9.15 15.35 2.71
N GLY A 224 9.71 14.47 3.54
CA GLY A 224 9.18 14.18 4.87
C GLY A 224 7.88 13.37 4.89
N LYS A 225 7.31 12.97 3.74
CA LYS A 225 6.05 12.18 3.64
C LYS A 225 6.21 10.69 3.95
N HIS A 226 7.37 10.26 4.49
CA HIS A 226 7.58 8.90 4.96
C HIS A 226 6.65 8.54 6.14
N VAL A 227 6.15 9.55 6.87
CA VAL A 227 5.21 9.42 7.99
C VAL A 227 3.94 8.67 7.58
N ASP A 228 3.40 8.92 6.38
CA ASP A 228 2.18 8.28 5.89
C ASP A 228 2.36 6.80 5.57
N MET A 229 3.58 6.36 5.19
CA MET A 229 3.82 4.97 4.80
C MET A 229 3.65 4.00 5.98
N SER A 230 4.04 4.43 7.18
CA SER A 230 3.87 3.67 8.41
C SER A 230 2.40 3.37 8.72
N TRP A 231 1.53 4.34 8.44
CA TRP A 231 0.08 4.22 8.62
C TRP A 231 -0.56 3.38 7.50
N LEU A 232 -0.21 3.68 6.24
CA LEU A 232 -0.78 3.04 5.06
C LEU A 232 -0.39 1.57 4.92
N ILE A 233 0.87 1.23 5.20
CA ILE A 233 1.39 -0.12 5.03
C ILE A 233 1.74 -0.73 6.39
N GLY A 234 2.56 -0.06 7.19
CA GLY A 234 3.13 -0.58 8.43
C GLY A 234 4.57 -0.10 8.63
N PRO A 235 5.18 -0.38 9.79
CA PRO A 235 6.56 0.02 10.06
C PRO A 235 7.55 -0.69 9.12
N THR A 236 8.76 -0.17 9.00
CA THR A 236 9.87 -0.93 8.42
C THR A 236 10.17 -2.12 9.33
N VAL A 237 9.99 -3.33 8.81
CA VAL A 237 10.17 -4.59 9.57
C VAL A 237 11.52 -5.24 9.27
N TYR A 238 12.12 -4.89 8.14
CA TYR A 238 13.43 -5.36 7.74
C TYR A 238 14.12 -4.31 6.88
N GLU A 239 15.40 -4.08 7.15
CA GLU A 239 16.24 -3.18 6.36
C GLU A 239 17.60 -3.81 6.11
N MET A 240 17.97 -3.88 4.83
CA MET A 240 19.30 -4.27 4.40
C MET A 240 20.08 -3.02 3.96
N PRO A 241 21.11 -2.60 4.71
CA PRO A 241 21.94 -1.49 4.28
C PRO A 241 22.72 -1.87 3.02
N LEU A 242 22.95 -0.89 2.13
CA LEU A 242 23.71 -1.08 0.88
C LEU A 242 25.10 -1.68 1.12
N SER A 243 25.75 -1.32 2.23
CA SER A 243 27.04 -1.86 2.63
C SER A 243 27.02 -3.37 2.89
N ALA A 244 25.93 -3.92 3.43
CA ALA A 244 25.79 -5.36 3.66
C ALA A 244 25.55 -6.17 2.38
N ALA A 245 25.09 -5.51 1.31
CA ALA A 245 24.83 -6.12 0.02
C ALA A 245 26.05 -6.04 -0.94
N ARG A 246 26.97 -5.10 -0.69
CA ARG A 246 28.21 -4.88 -1.45
C ARG A 246 29.19 -6.04 -1.22
N GLY A 247 29.80 -6.54 -2.31
CA GLY A 247 30.76 -7.66 -2.26
C GLY A 247 30.13 -9.05 -2.04
N LYS A 248 28.80 -9.16 -1.91
CA LYS A 248 28.07 -10.45 -1.86
C LYS A 248 27.13 -10.61 -3.05
N THR A 249 26.16 -9.69 -3.17
CA THR A 249 25.05 -9.82 -4.13
C THR A 249 25.02 -8.67 -5.14
N LEU A 250 25.51 -7.48 -4.76
CA LEU A 250 25.74 -6.39 -5.70
C LEU A 250 27.17 -6.44 -6.23
N ALA A 251 27.30 -6.24 -7.54
CA ALA A 251 28.58 -5.91 -8.17
C ALA A 251 29.16 -4.65 -7.51
N ASP A 252 30.48 -4.60 -7.37
CA ASP A 252 31.15 -3.41 -6.86
C ASP A 252 30.87 -2.23 -7.79
N TYR A 253 30.31 -1.17 -7.21
CA TYR A 253 30.06 0.09 -7.91
C TYR A 253 30.64 1.25 -7.11
N GLU A 254 31.05 2.29 -7.82
CA GLU A 254 31.49 3.56 -7.25
C GLU A 254 30.44 4.62 -7.59
N VAL A 255 29.97 5.35 -6.59
CA VAL A 255 29.06 6.49 -6.82
C VAL A 255 29.91 7.74 -6.99
N VAL A 256 30.17 8.10 -8.24
CA VAL A 256 30.82 9.37 -8.57
C VAL A 256 29.75 10.42 -8.79
N ARG A 257 29.61 11.36 -7.86
CA ARG A 257 28.75 12.54 -8.04
C ARG A 257 29.49 13.57 -8.89
N ILE A 258 29.03 13.78 -10.12
CA ILE A 258 29.58 14.79 -11.01
C ILE A 258 28.69 16.03 -10.93
N PRO A 259 29.10 17.09 -10.22
CA PRO A 259 28.37 18.35 -10.23
C PRO A 259 28.45 18.96 -11.63
N VAL A 260 27.29 19.21 -12.24
CA VAL A 260 27.19 19.91 -13.52
C VAL A 260 26.80 21.35 -13.23
N HIS A 261 27.67 22.27 -13.63
CA HIS A 261 27.38 23.70 -13.52
C HIS A 261 26.57 24.14 -14.74
N LEU A 262 25.53 24.93 -14.51
CA LEU A 262 24.83 25.62 -15.59
C LEU A 262 25.82 26.56 -16.30
N SER A 263 25.70 26.67 -17.62
CA SER A 263 26.39 27.73 -18.36
C SER A 263 25.95 29.11 -17.87
N ALA A 264 26.71 30.16 -18.15
CA ALA A 264 26.35 31.52 -17.74
C ALA A 264 24.95 31.93 -18.25
N GLU A 265 24.57 31.51 -19.46
CA GLU A 265 23.26 31.78 -20.03
C GLU A 265 22.14 31.00 -19.31
N GLU A 266 22.35 29.70 -19.07
CA GLU A 266 21.40 28.86 -18.34
C GLU A 266 21.24 29.32 -16.89
N GLN A 267 22.34 29.71 -16.23
CA GLN A 267 22.32 30.24 -14.87
C GLN A 267 21.55 31.57 -14.82
N ALA A 268 21.80 32.49 -15.76
CA ALA A 268 21.06 33.75 -15.85
C ALA A 268 19.56 33.53 -16.12
N ARG A 269 19.22 32.53 -16.95
CA ARG A 269 17.83 32.13 -17.21
C ARG A 269 17.21 31.51 -15.95
N TYR A 270 17.92 30.60 -15.30
CA TYR A 270 17.49 29.94 -14.06
C TYR A 270 17.24 30.96 -12.95
N ASP A 271 18.15 31.91 -12.74
CA ASP A 271 18.03 32.95 -11.71
C ASP A 271 16.84 33.86 -11.98
N ARG A 272 16.64 34.27 -13.25
CA ARG A 272 15.51 35.12 -13.65
C ARG A 272 14.17 34.42 -13.42
N LEU A 273 14.04 33.15 -13.83
CA LEU A 273 12.84 32.36 -13.61
C LEU A 273 12.60 32.07 -12.12
N SER A 274 13.66 31.71 -11.40
CA SER A 274 13.61 31.47 -9.95
C SER A 274 13.22 32.72 -9.17
N ALA A 275 13.64 33.91 -9.61
CA ALA A 275 13.22 35.17 -8.99
C ALA A 275 11.73 35.45 -9.22
N THR A 276 11.20 35.13 -10.40
CA THR A 276 9.75 35.22 -10.68
C THR A 276 8.96 34.27 -9.79
N VAL A 277 9.37 33.00 -9.71
CA VAL A 277 8.71 31.99 -8.87
C VAL A 277 8.78 32.38 -7.40
N ARG A 278 9.96 32.76 -6.88
CA ARG A 278 10.12 33.19 -5.48
C ARG A 278 9.22 34.37 -5.13
N ARG A 279 9.13 35.37 -6.01
CA ARG A 279 8.27 36.54 -5.82
C ARG A 279 6.79 36.16 -5.80
N TYR A 280 6.37 35.32 -6.74
CA TYR A 280 4.99 34.81 -6.78
C TYR A 280 4.63 34.05 -5.49
N MET A 281 5.50 33.13 -5.07
CA MET A 281 5.32 32.35 -3.83
C MET A 281 5.26 33.24 -2.60
N TYR A 282 6.14 34.24 -2.52
CA TYR A 282 6.16 35.20 -1.42
C TYR A 282 4.86 36.02 -1.33
N GLU A 283 4.38 36.55 -2.45
CA GLU A 283 3.13 37.33 -2.50
C GLU A 283 1.89 36.48 -2.24
N ARG A 284 1.87 35.22 -2.70
CA ARG A 284 0.81 34.25 -2.35
C ARG A 284 0.80 33.92 -0.86
N ARG A 285 1.97 33.63 -0.27
CA ARG A 285 2.10 33.28 1.15
C ARG A 285 1.78 34.42 2.12
N LYS A 286 1.83 35.67 1.67
CA LYS A 286 1.30 36.81 2.44
C LYS A 286 -0.23 36.75 2.61
N ARG A 287 -0.94 36.18 1.63
CA ARG A 287 -2.41 36.11 1.62
C ARG A 287 -2.93 34.79 2.18
N ASP A 288 -2.17 33.72 1.96
CA ASP A 288 -2.45 32.38 2.44
C ASP A 288 -1.14 31.75 2.95
N PRO A 289 -0.88 31.80 4.27
CA PRO A 289 0.38 31.33 4.86
C PRO A 289 0.70 29.86 4.58
N GLU A 290 -0.31 29.03 4.30
CA GLU A 290 -0.12 27.59 4.01
C GLU A 290 0.08 27.29 2.52
N PHE A 291 0.01 28.30 1.64
CA PHE A 291 0.11 28.13 0.20
C PHE A 291 1.41 27.43 -0.24
N SER A 292 1.24 26.28 -0.87
CA SER A 292 2.26 25.52 -1.57
C SER A 292 2.19 25.76 -3.07
N TRP A 293 3.29 25.51 -3.78
CA TRP A 293 3.30 25.56 -5.24
C TRP A 293 2.48 24.43 -5.90
N GLU A 294 2.06 23.46 -5.09
CA GLU A 294 1.22 22.31 -5.46
C GLU A 294 -0.29 22.61 -5.34
N ASP A 295 -0.69 23.77 -4.77
CA ASP A 295 -2.08 24.22 -4.59
C ASP A 295 -2.59 25.12 -5.74
#